data_AF-A0A955VM36-F1
#
_entry.id   AF-A0A955VM36-F1
#
_cell.length_a   1.000
_cell.length_b   1.000
_cell.length_c   1.000
_cell.angle_alpha   90.00
_cell.angle_beta   90.00
_cell.angle_gamma   90.00
#
_symmetry.space_group_name_H-M   'P 1'
#
loop_
_entity.id
_entity.type
_entity.pdbx_description
1 polymer ?
#
loop_
_entity_poly.entity_id
_entity_poly.type
_entity_poly.pdbx_seq_one_letter_code
_entity_poly.pdbx_strand_id
1 'polypeptide(L)'
;MRNFNGFSVAVDDRTDFYDAMRFNQEATLLALALIERIGKRIRKHEYDSGWDTRTGRDYFYSNYIIWTARKDPSYIGIFHYRQPEDYRGTQFQVWRYEHDSEPAFQLSAADLYREVDEVAKSGRLGDWLDKKAEEIRLALGLR
;
A
#
# COMPACT_ATOMS: atom_id res chain seq x y z
N MET A 1 -2.37 18.56 7.92
CA MET A 1 -1.95 17.42 7.07
C MET A 1 -0.43 17.32 7.14
N ARG A 2 0.13 16.13 7.38
CA ARG A 2 1.59 15.91 7.23
C ARG A 2 1.85 15.62 5.76
N ASN A 3 2.71 16.40 5.11
CA ASN A 3 3.08 16.17 3.71
C ASN A 3 3.94 14.90 3.62
N PHE A 4 3.56 13.94 2.77
CA PHE A 4 4.42 12.82 2.40
C PHE A 4 5.48 13.34 1.42
N ASN A 5 6.75 13.31 1.85
CA ASN A 5 7.87 13.93 1.12
C ASN A 5 8.67 12.93 0.27
N GLY A 6 8.13 11.72 0.02
CA GLY A 6 8.85 10.62 -0.62
C GLY A 6 9.55 9.71 0.39
N PHE A 7 10.06 8.57 -0.10
CA PHE A 7 10.87 7.66 0.70
C PHE A 7 12.28 8.22 0.88
N SER A 8 12.93 8.02 2.02
CA SER A 8 14.38 8.26 2.13
C SER A 8 15.07 6.96 2.47
N VAL A 9 15.77 6.42 1.47
CA VAL A 9 16.45 5.13 1.57
C VAL A 9 17.94 5.40 1.78
N ALA A 10 18.46 5.02 2.96
CA ALA A 10 19.89 4.79 3.13
C ALA A 10 20.14 3.35 2.72
N VAL A 11 20.97 3.13 1.70
CA VAL A 11 21.36 1.80 1.25
C VAL A 11 22.71 1.50 1.89
N ASP A 12 22.73 0.76 3.01
CA ASP A 12 23.96 0.13 3.52
C ASP A 12 23.61 -1.14 4.33
N ASP A 13 24.33 -2.22 4.06
CA ASP A 13 24.01 -3.64 4.29
C ASP A 13 24.12 -4.08 5.78
N ARG A 14 23.93 -3.16 6.72
CA ARG A 14 23.91 -3.42 8.19
C ARG A 14 22.75 -2.75 8.93
N THR A 15 21.75 -2.25 8.20
CA THR A 15 20.68 -1.37 8.71
C THR A 15 19.27 -1.99 8.61
N ASP A 16 19.20 -3.32 8.58
CA ASP A 16 18.04 -4.09 8.10
C ASP A 16 16.72 -3.84 8.86
N PHE A 17 16.76 -3.67 10.19
CA PHE A 17 15.54 -3.47 10.99
C PHE A 17 15.01 -2.03 10.92
N TYR A 18 15.91 -1.04 10.97
CA TYR A 18 15.52 0.37 10.94
C TYR A 18 15.00 0.77 9.56
N ASP A 19 15.59 0.23 8.49
CA ASP A 19 15.11 0.46 7.13
C ASP A 19 13.78 -0.25 6.87
N ALA A 20 13.55 -1.45 7.43
CA ALA A 20 12.26 -2.13 7.35
C ALA A 20 11.14 -1.43 8.15
N MET A 21 11.46 -0.87 9.32
CA MET A 21 10.55 -0.04 10.12
C MET A 21 10.18 1.24 9.38
N ARG A 22 11.19 1.91 8.82
CA ARG A 22 11.03 3.13 8.03
C ARG A 22 10.23 2.86 6.75
N PHE A 23 10.52 1.77 6.06
CA PHE A 23 9.75 1.25 4.93
C PHE A 23 8.27 1.20 5.28
N ASN A 24 7.95 0.51 6.38
CA ASN A 24 6.56 0.29 6.79
C ASN A 24 5.86 1.61 7.08
N GLN A 25 6.55 2.54 7.72
CA GLN A 25 6.02 3.86 8.00
C GLN A 25 5.80 4.68 6.72
N GLU A 26 6.78 4.74 5.81
CA GLU A 26 6.70 5.51 4.56
C GLU A 26 5.64 4.93 3.62
N ALA A 27 5.53 3.60 3.52
CA ALA A 27 4.50 2.95 2.73
C ALA A 27 3.09 3.12 3.33
N THR A 28 2.96 3.12 4.66
CA THR A 28 1.69 3.45 5.34
C THR A 28 1.29 4.89 5.06
N LEU A 29 2.24 5.83 5.11
CA LEU A 29 1.98 7.23 4.76
C LEU A 29 1.59 7.40 3.29
N LEU A 30 2.20 6.64 2.39
CA LEU A 30 1.80 6.60 0.98
C LEU A 30 0.37 6.08 0.82
N ALA A 31 0.02 4.98 1.49
CA ALA A 31 -1.34 4.43 1.48
C ALA A 31 -2.36 5.49 1.94
N LEU A 32 -2.05 6.22 3.03
CA LEU A 32 -2.88 7.31 3.53
C LEU A 32 -3.00 8.45 2.51
N ALA A 33 -1.89 8.87 1.89
CA ALA A 33 -1.90 9.93 0.88
C ALA A 33 -2.72 9.56 -0.37
N LEU A 34 -2.76 8.27 -0.73
CA LEU A 34 -3.61 7.74 -1.80
C LEU A 34 -5.09 7.71 -1.36
N ILE A 35 -5.39 7.28 -0.13
CA ILE A 35 -6.74 7.33 0.46
C ILE A 35 -7.30 8.75 0.44
N GLU A 36 -6.51 9.72 0.89
CA GLU A 36 -6.92 11.13 0.93
C GLU A 36 -7.26 11.66 -0.48
N ARG A 37 -6.54 11.21 -1.51
CA ARG A 37 -6.79 11.56 -2.92
C ARG A 37 -8.01 10.86 -3.52
N ILE A 38 -8.26 9.60 -3.17
CA ILE A 38 -9.53 8.93 -3.52
C ILE A 38 -10.72 9.70 -2.94
N GLY A 39 -10.52 10.35 -1.79
CA GLY A 39 -11.34 11.46 -1.33
C GLY A 39 -12.74 11.07 -0.88
N LYS A 40 -13.75 11.90 -1.22
CA LYS A 40 -15.14 11.82 -0.71
C LYS A 40 -15.87 10.48 -0.95
N ARG A 41 -15.27 9.55 -1.69
CA ARG A 41 -15.78 8.20 -1.91
C ARG A 41 -15.50 7.24 -0.75
N ILE A 42 -14.52 7.59 0.09
CA ILE A 42 -14.21 6.90 1.33
C ILE A 42 -14.96 7.60 2.46
N ARG A 43 -15.81 6.85 3.17
CA ARG A 43 -16.60 7.33 4.32
C ARG A 43 -15.78 7.33 5.60
N LYS A 44 -14.97 6.30 5.78
CA LYS A 44 -14.10 6.09 6.94
C LYS A 44 -12.88 5.30 6.46
N HIS A 45 -11.74 5.55 7.08
CA HIS A 45 -10.61 4.64 7.06
C HIS A 45 -10.07 4.42 8.48
N GLU A 46 -9.45 3.28 8.71
CA GLU A 46 -8.88 2.89 10.00
C GLU A 46 -7.62 2.09 9.74
N TYR A 47 -6.58 2.34 10.52
CA TYR A 47 -5.35 1.58 10.41
C TYR A 47 -5.51 0.22 11.11
N ASP A 48 -5.09 -0.85 10.44
CA ASP A 48 -5.03 -2.19 10.99
C ASP A 48 -3.70 -2.87 10.60
N SER A 49 -3.15 -3.64 11.52
CA SER A 49 -1.94 -4.42 11.26
C SER A 49 -1.99 -5.74 12.00
N GLY A 50 -1.55 -6.81 11.36
CA GLY A 50 -1.72 -8.14 11.90
C GLY A 50 -1.01 -9.21 11.08
N TRP A 51 -1.35 -10.45 11.40
CA TRP A 51 -0.79 -11.64 10.76
C TRP A 51 -1.94 -12.49 10.24
N ASP A 52 -1.80 -13.04 9.04
CA ASP A 52 -2.68 -14.08 8.51
C ASP A 52 -1.86 -15.36 8.30
N THR A 53 -2.19 -16.37 9.11
CA THR A 53 -1.54 -17.70 9.12
C THR A 53 -2.51 -18.82 8.76
N ARG A 54 -3.67 -18.49 8.15
CA ARG A 54 -4.62 -19.49 7.64
C ARG A 54 -3.95 -20.39 6.60
N THR A 55 -4.40 -21.64 6.48
CA THR A 55 -3.75 -22.64 5.62
C THR A 55 -3.49 -22.14 4.18
N GLY A 56 -2.24 -22.22 3.74
CA GLY A 56 -1.80 -21.73 2.42
C GLY A 56 -1.44 -20.25 2.37
N ARG A 57 -1.55 -19.52 3.49
CA ARG A 57 -1.23 -18.11 3.63
C ARG A 57 -0.30 -17.94 4.82
N ASP A 58 0.78 -17.20 4.62
CA ASP A 58 1.65 -16.78 5.71
C ASP A 58 2.19 -15.40 5.39
N TYR A 59 1.52 -14.38 5.93
CA TYR A 59 1.94 -13.01 5.76
C TYR A 59 1.61 -12.12 6.96
N PHE A 60 2.43 -11.09 7.13
CA PHE A 60 2.14 -9.95 8.00
C PHE A 60 1.66 -8.78 7.14
N TYR A 61 0.76 -7.96 7.67
CA TYR A 61 0.24 -6.79 6.97
C TYR A 61 0.20 -5.54 7.85
N SER A 62 0.36 -4.39 7.20
CA SER A 62 0.11 -3.05 7.74
C SER A 62 -0.73 -2.31 6.71
N ASN A 63 -2.01 -2.11 6.99
CA ASN A 63 -2.94 -1.56 6.03
C ASN A 63 -3.90 -0.54 6.64
N TYR A 64 -4.63 0.11 5.75
CA TYR A 64 -5.85 0.82 6.09
C TYR A 64 -7.04 0.03 5.58
N ILE A 65 -7.98 -0.22 6.48
CA ILE A 65 -9.33 -0.65 6.15
C ILE A 65 -10.08 0.59 5.69
N ILE A 66 -10.67 0.54 4.50
CA ILE A 66 -11.41 1.66 3.90
C ILE A 66 -12.87 1.27 3.69
N TRP A 67 -13.77 2.03 4.30
CA TRP A 67 -15.22 1.86 4.14
C TRP A 67 -15.73 2.85 3.12
N THR A 68 -16.43 2.33 2.12
CA THR A 68 -17.04 3.12 1.05
C THR A 68 -18.57 3.08 1.19
N ALA A 69 -19.32 3.45 0.15
CA ALA A 69 -20.76 3.23 0.11
C ALA A 69 -21.16 1.75 -0.05
N ARG A 70 -20.20 0.86 -0.33
CA ARG A 70 -20.41 -0.58 -0.43
C ARG A 70 -20.59 -1.21 0.96
N LYS A 71 -21.18 -2.41 0.98
CA LYS A 71 -21.45 -3.16 2.22
C LYS A 71 -20.16 -3.57 2.93
N ASP A 72 -19.19 -4.06 2.18
CA ASP A 72 -17.95 -4.60 2.74
C ASP A 72 -16.76 -3.64 2.56
N PRO A 73 -15.84 -3.61 3.55
CA PRO A 73 -14.65 -2.77 3.46
C PRO A 73 -13.65 -3.29 2.43
N SER A 74 -12.89 -2.36 1.88
CA SER A 74 -11.69 -2.64 1.08
C SER A 74 -10.44 -2.40 1.92
N TYR A 75 -9.28 -2.83 1.43
CA TYR A 75 -8.02 -2.74 2.18
C TYR A 75 -6.93 -2.18 1.27
N ILE A 76 -6.08 -1.31 1.79
CA ILE A 76 -4.93 -0.74 1.06
C ILE A 76 -3.74 -0.69 1.99
N GLY A 77 -2.62 -1.28 1.59
CA GLY A 77 -1.44 -1.29 2.44
C GLY A 77 -0.34 -2.21 1.95
N ILE A 78 0.53 -2.56 2.90
CA ILE A 78 1.66 -3.44 2.68
C ILE A 78 1.37 -4.83 3.23
N PHE A 79 1.82 -5.82 2.48
CA PHE A 79 1.73 -7.24 2.79
C PHE A 79 3.10 -7.89 2.62
N HIS A 80 3.58 -8.57 3.65
CA HIS A 80 4.86 -9.26 3.67
C HIS A 80 4.62 -10.77 3.66
N TYR A 81 4.72 -11.37 2.48
CA TYR A 81 4.46 -12.79 2.26
C TYR A 81 5.71 -13.64 2.50
N ARG A 82 5.55 -14.67 3.31
CA ARG A 82 6.44 -15.84 3.38
C ARG A 82 5.91 -16.98 2.50
N GLN A 83 4.59 -17.11 2.44
CA GLN A 83 3.83 -18.04 1.60
C GLN A 83 2.54 -17.39 1.09
N PRO A 84 2.04 -17.78 -0.10
CA PRO A 84 2.63 -18.75 -1.03
C PRO A 84 3.87 -18.21 -1.76
N GLU A 85 4.71 -19.11 -2.29
CA GLU A 85 6.02 -18.76 -2.86
C GLU A 85 5.92 -17.78 -4.04
N ASP A 86 4.86 -17.87 -4.85
CA ASP A 86 4.59 -16.97 -5.98
C ASP A 86 4.41 -15.50 -5.56
N TYR A 87 4.09 -15.26 -4.28
CA TYR A 87 3.87 -13.92 -3.73
C TYR A 87 4.94 -13.50 -2.73
N ARG A 88 5.97 -14.33 -2.52
CA ARG A 88 7.00 -14.11 -1.48
C ARG A 88 7.62 -12.71 -1.62
N GLY A 89 7.78 -12.05 -0.48
CA GLY A 89 8.33 -10.70 -0.38
C GLY A 89 7.29 -9.66 0.02
N THR A 90 7.68 -8.39 -0.11
CA THR A 90 6.87 -7.25 0.30
C THR A 90 6.10 -6.68 -0.88
N GLN A 91 4.78 -6.59 -0.75
CA GLN A 91 3.87 -6.14 -1.78
C GLN A 91 3.03 -4.97 -1.27
N PHE A 92 2.86 -3.94 -2.09
CA PHE A 92 1.79 -2.96 -1.91
C PHE A 92 0.56 -3.46 -2.65
N GLN A 93 -0.54 -3.63 -1.92
CA GLN A 93 -1.75 -4.21 -2.48
C GLN A 93 -3.00 -3.43 -2.08
N VAL A 94 -3.98 -3.49 -2.97
CA VAL A 94 -5.35 -3.06 -2.72
C VAL A 94 -6.29 -4.24 -2.90
N TRP A 95 -7.15 -4.47 -1.92
CA TRP A 95 -8.12 -5.56 -1.89
C TRP A 95 -9.54 -5.03 -1.88
N ARG A 96 -10.42 -5.59 -2.71
CA ARG A 96 -11.85 -5.21 -2.78
C ARG A 96 -12.63 -5.69 -1.57
N TYR A 97 -12.36 -6.92 -1.16
CA TYR A 97 -12.92 -7.62 -0.02
C TYR A 97 -11.79 -8.39 0.68
N GLU A 98 -12.02 -8.80 1.92
CA GLU A 98 -11.03 -9.42 2.80
C GLU A 98 -10.32 -10.60 2.11
N HIS A 99 -9.12 -10.32 1.59
CA HIS A 99 -8.17 -11.29 1.03
C HIS A 99 -8.83 -12.37 0.14
N ASP A 100 -9.62 -11.92 -0.84
CA ASP A 100 -10.19 -12.69 -1.96
C ASP A 100 -9.11 -13.52 -2.70
N SER A 101 -9.43 -14.15 -3.84
CA SER A 101 -8.45 -14.95 -4.60
C SER A 101 -7.24 -14.14 -5.07
N GLU A 102 -7.42 -12.86 -5.44
CA GLU A 102 -6.34 -11.98 -5.94
C GLU A 102 -6.58 -10.51 -5.54
N PRO A 103 -5.51 -9.70 -5.36
CA PRO A 103 -5.62 -8.27 -5.12
C PRO A 103 -6.12 -7.53 -6.37
N ALA A 104 -6.88 -6.45 -6.18
CA ALA A 104 -7.36 -5.62 -7.28
C ALA A 104 -6.28 -4.69 -7.87
N PHE A 105 -5.25 -4.40 -7.09
CA PHE A 105 -4.04 -3.70 -7.50
C PHE A 105 -2.87 -4.28 -6.71
N GLN A 106 -1.74 -4.50 -7.38
CA GLN A 106 -0.52 -4.99 -6.74
C GLN A 106 0.70 -4.33 -7.38
N LEU A 107 1.67 -3.97 -6.53
CA LEU A 107 3.01 -3.58 -6.94
C LEU A 107 4.02 -4.14 -5.93
N SER A 108 5.16 -4.63 -6.42
CA SER A 108 6.24 -5.04 -5.52
C SER A 108 6.78 -3.82 -4.77
N ALA A 109 7.27 -4.00 -3.54
CA ALA A 109 7.93 -2.94 -2.80
C ALA A 109 9.10 -2.31 -3.58
N ALA A 110 9.88 -3.14 -4.28
CA ALA A 110 11.02 -2.69 -5.08
C ALA A 110 10.58 -1.79 -6.25
N ASP A 111 9.52 -2.16 -6.96
CA ASP A 111 8.98 -1.33 -8.04
C ASP A 111 8.32 -0.06 -7.51
N LEU A 112 7.60 -0.16 -6.39
CA LEU A 112 7.01 0.99 -5.71
C LEU A 112 8.09 2.03 -5.37
N TYR A 113 9.22 1.58 -4.82
CA TYR A 113 10.34 2.44 -4.50
C TYR A 113 10.92 3.12 -5.71
N ARG A 114 11.23 2.32 -6.73
CA ARG A 114 11.82 2.81 -7.96
C ARG A 114 10.92 3.87 -8.60
N GLU A 115 9.62 3.59 -8.71
CA GLU A 115 8.65 4.55 -9.25
C GLU A 115 8.59 5.83 -8.42
N VAL A 116 8.47 5.72 -7.09
CA VAL A 116 8.35 6.90 -6.21
C VAL A 116 9.61 7.75 -6.23
N ASP A 117 10.80 7.14 -6.21
CA ASP A 117 12.08 7.85 -6.27
C ASP A 117 12.26 8.56 -7.61
N GLU A 118 11.98 7.89 -8.73
CA GLU A 118 12.04 8.48 -10.06
C GLU A 118 11.09 9.68 -10.22
N VAL A 119 9.83 9.55 -9.76
CA VAL A 119 8.84 10.62 -9.90
C VAL A 119 9.11 11.77 -8.92
N ALA A 120 9.63 11.48 -7.72
CA ALA A 120 10.05 12.50 -6.76
C ALA A 120 11.23 13.32 -7.28
N LYS A 121 12.28 12.65 -7.81
CA LYS A 121 13.44 13.32 -8.44
C LYS A 121 13.04 14.19 -9.63
N SER A 122 12.00 13.80 -10.36
CA SER A 122 11.47 14.60 -11.48
C SER A 122 10.46 15.67 -11.07
N GLY A 123 10.15 15.83 -9.76
CA GLY A 123 9.18 16.82 -9.27
C GLY A 123 7.72 16.51 -9.63
N ARG A 124 7.41 15.29 -10.07
CA ARG A 124 6.08 14.86 -10.55
C ARG A 124 5.35 13.94 -9.57
N LEU A 125 5.74 13.94 -8.30
CA LEU A 125 5.15 13.08 -7.28
C LEU A 125 3.64 13.34 -7.12
N GLY A 126 3.18 14.59 -7.22
CA GLY A 126 1.75 14.94 -7.18
C GLY A 126 0.95 14.24 -8.27
N ASP A 127 1.36 14.42 -9.53
CA ASP A 127 0.70 13.81 -10.69
C ASP A 127 0.70 12.28 -10.62
N TRP A 128 1.81 11.70 -10.16
CA TRP A 128 1.90 10.25 -9.98
C TRP A 128 0.92 9.76 -8.90
N LEU A 129 0.83 10.45 -7.76
CA LEU A 129 -0.13 10.09 -6.70
C LEU A 129 -1.58 10.19 -7.18
N ASP A 130 -1.91 11.23 -7.94
CA ASP A 130 -3.26 11.41 -8.49
C ASP A 130 -3.59 10.31 -9.50
N LYS A 131 -2.64 9.94 -10.36
CA LYS A 131 -2.78 8.82 -11.30
C LYS A 131 -2.98 7.49 -10.56
N LYS A 132 -2.15 7.18 -9.57
CA LYS A 132 -2.28 5.92 -8.79
C LYS A 132 -3.59 5.90 -7.99
N ALA A 133 -4.02 7.02 -7.43
CA ALA A 133 -5.32 7.12 -6.77
C ALA A 133 -6.48 6.84 -7.74
N GLU A 134 -6.41 7.35 -8.97
CA GLU A 134 -7.40 7.04 -10.02
C GLU A 134 -7.38 5.56 -10.43
N GLU A 135 -6.20 4.96 -10.63
CA GLU A 135 -6.05 3.52 -10.92
C GLU A 135 -6.68 2.66 -9.81
N ILE A 136 -6.39 2.98 -8.55
CA ILE A 136 -6.96 2.29 -7.38
C ILE A 136 -8.47 2.49 -7.31
N ARG A 137 -8.94 3.71 -7.56
CA ARG A 137 -10.36 4.05 -7.58
C ARG A 137 -11.12 3.21 -8.62
N LEU A 138 -10.58 3.08 -9.83
CA LEU A 138 -11.13 2.25 -10.89
C LEU A 138 -11.05 0.76 -10.54
N ALA A 139 -9.92 0.31 -10.00
CA ALA A 139 -9.72 -1.07 -9.56
C ALA A 139 -10.71 -1.45 -8.45
N LEU A 140 -11.04 -0.53 -7.55
CA LEU A 140 -12.07 -0.72 -6.54
C LEU A 140 -13.49 -0.51 -7.08
N GLY A 141 -13.67 -0.01 -8.30
CA GLY A 141 -14.97 0.28 -8.92
C GLY A 141 -15.73 1.43 -8.26
N LEU A 142 -14.99 2.45 -7.79
CA LEU A 142 -15.50 3.64 -7.13
C LEU A 142 -15.64 4.78 -8.16
N ARG A 143 -16.69 4.75 -8.99
CA ARG A 143 -16.96 5.80 -9.99
C ARG A 143 -17.35 7.13 -9.37
#